data_AF-Q7M9L2-F1
#
_entry.id   AF-Q7M9L2-F1
#
_cell.length_a   1.000
_cell.length_b   1.000
_cell.length_c   1.000
_cell.angle_alpha   90.00
_cell.angle_beta   90.00
_cell.angle_gamma   90.00
#
_symmetry.space_group_name_H-M   'P 1'
#
loop_
_entity.id
_entity.type
_entity.pdbx_description
1 polymer ?
#
loop_
_entity_poly.entity_id
_entity_poly.type
_entity_poly.pdbx_seq_one_letter_code
_entity_poly.pdbx_strand_id
1 'polypeptide(L)'
;MESYIVGTAGHIDHGKTALIRALNGFEGDTTPEEKKRGITVDLSFSNLFLREKNIAFIDVPGHEKLVKNMIAGAFGFDAMLLVVSAVEGIKPQTLEHLHIAHLLEIPTLIVALTKSDLVDQETLLKRESEILNTLKTLPSLHLHRLLSVSIYDPDSLERLKESLYELSKPATRDLGFFRYYIDRSFSIKGAGCVVSGTVLSGKVEQNQKIWCCELQKPLAIRGIEVHGSYTQSALPSQRAALNLTGVSHTELERGFLLTQKGYLRGFDRIDVEIFPLEPLSHQLQVQLFIGSKKVEAKILLLEENPTHPNALLATLKCDTPLFALFGERFILREAGRTLGGGKVLNPIAESMKKRQKLELLNALRQEDFAQAFRILLSAHKRGFGIISTLQRFAISQQEALEIAKSLPEAFVDEKELVLFPQESLQILQEEVKALLKKNKKALLSPASLGLKAPWASEALLSLSLARLEQEGVITLEGGLYLAPDSGIVSIEEYLEETLYKILEKQGVAPEAPYNLYDSLDIDRKSGDNALKRLTSAQKVIRLAHNLFITSESLRGVLELMRRIIKEEGYIEINNLKAHLPLSRKYLIAYLEYLDLFSDIRKEENKRVFR
;
A
#
# COMPACT_ATOMS: atom_id res chain seq x y z
N MET A 1 22.75 19.52 -9.72
CA MET A 1 23.91 18.60 -9.69
C MET A 1 23.36 17.18 -9.74
N GLU A 2 23.74 16.42 -10.75
CA GLU A 2 23.30 15.03 -10.89
C GLU A 2 24.08 14.16 -9.89
N SER A 3 23.39 13.26 -9.17
CA SER A 3 24.01 12.37 -8.18
C SER A 3 23.91 10.92 -8.60
N TYR A 4 24.98 10.17 -8.37
CA TYR A 4 25.11 8.74 -8.62
C TYR A 4 25.55 8.04 -7.34
N ILE A 5 24.99 6.87 -7.07
CA ILE A 5 25.36 6.02 -5.95
C ILE A 5 26.19 4.86 -6.49
N VAL A 6 27.48 4.83 -6.10
CA VAL A 6 28.42 3.79 -6.49
C VAL A 6 28.81 2.97 -5.28
N GLY A 7 28.40 1.70 -5.26
CA GLY A 7 28.83 0.78 -4.22
C GLY A 7 30.21 0.20 -4.49
N THR A 8 31.14 0.28 -3.54
CA THR A 8 32.44 -0.40 -3.68
C THR A 8 32.36 -1.81 -3.13
N ALA A 9 32.80 -2.79 -3.91
CA ALA A 9 32.75 -4.21 -3.52
C ALA A 9 34.09 -4.90 -3.84
N GLY A 10 34.39 -5.98 -3.14
CA GLY A 10 35.62 -6.76 -3.36
C GLY A 10 36.10 -7.47 -2.11
N HIS A 11 37.05 -8.38 -2.25
CA HIS A 11 37.65 -9.11 -1.12
C HIS A 11 38.33 -8.17 -0.11
N ILE A 12 38.50 -8.65 1.12
CA ILE A 12 39.33 -7.98 2.13
C ILE A 12 40.74 -7.75 1.57
N ASP A 13 41.38 -6.64 1.95
CA ASP A 13 42.75 -6.26 1.55
C ASP A 13 43.04 -6.09 0.05
N HIS A 14 42.02 -6.12 -0.80
CA HIS A 14 42.14 -5.72 -2.21
C HIS A 14 42.25 -4.19 -2.40
N GLY A 15 42.23 -3.39 -1.34
CA GLY A 15 42.50 -1.94 -1.43
C GLY A 15 41.28 -1.04 -1.68
N LYS A 16 40.05 -1.49 -1.37
CA LYS A 16 38.82 -0.68 -1.50
C LYS A 16 38.92 0.70 -0.84
N THR A 17 39.19 0.73 0.46
CA THR A 17 39.27 1.97 1.25
C THR A 17 40.46 2.84 0.82
N ALA A 18 41.59 2.23 0.46
CA ALA A 18 42.75 2.95 -0.07
C ALA A 18 42.45 3.61 -1.42
N LEU A 19 41.71 2.93 -2.29
CA LEU A 19 41.26 3.47 -3.58
C LEU A 19 40.30 4.64 -3.39
N ILE A 20 39.30 4.51 -2.50
CA ILE A 20 38.38 5.63 -2.18
C ILE A 20 39.17 6.83 -1.67
N ARG A 21 40.09 6.62 -0.71
CA ARG A 21 40.95 7.68 -0.19
C ARG A 21 41.78 8.35 -1.28
N ALA A 22 42.34 7.58 -2.21
CA ALA A 22 43.10 8.13 -3.33
C ALA A 22 42.21 8.95 -4.31
N LEU A 23 40.93 8.60 -4.44
CA LEU A 23 39.99 9.29 -5.31
C LEU A 23 39.48 10.61 -4.71
N ASN A 24 39.08 10.63 -3.44
CA ASN A 24 38.38 11.78 -2.84
C ASN A 24 38.95 12.27 -1.49
N GLY A 25 40.06 11.70 -1.02
CA GLY A 25 40.68 12.08 0.25
C GLY A 25 39.95 11.61 1.51
N PHE A 26 38.88 10.79 1.38
CA PHE A 26 38.10 10.31 2.51
C PHE A 26 38.82 9.21 3.29
N GLU A 27 38.92 9.38 4.62
CA GLU A 27 39.41 8.34 5.54
C GLU A 27 38.21 7.55 6.06
N GLY A 28 37.95 6.39 5.44
CA GLY A 28 36.72 5.58 5.62
C GLY A 28 36.34 5.17 7.03
N ASP A 29 37.31 5.01 7.92
CA ASP A 29 37.12 4.44 9.25
C ASP A 29 36.82 5.54 10.27
N THR A 30 35.56 5.64 10.69
CA THR A 30 35.15 6.69 11.65
C THR A 30 35.01 6.16 13.07
N THR A 31 34.77 4.86 13.26
CA THR A 31 34.62 4.30 14.61
C THR A 31 35.95 3.83 15.23
N PRO A 32 36.12 3.94 16.56
CA PRO A 32 37.33 3.46 17.26
C PRO A 32 37.60 1.95 17.07
N GLU A 33 36.56 1.15 16.84
CA GLU A 33 36.67 -0.28 16.60
C GLU A 33 37.15 -0.61 15.18
N GLU A 34 36.67 0.12 14.16
CA GLU A 34 37.15 0.00 12.77
C GLU A 34 38.63 0.34 12.66
N LYS A 35 39.05 1.47 13.24
CA LYS A 35 40.46 1.90 13.26
C LYS A 35 41.39 0.91 13.97
N LYS A 36 40.90 0.19 14.97
CA LYS A 36 41.69 -0.76 15.76
C LYS A 36 41.82 -2.14 15.08
N ARG A 37 40.86 -2.51 14.22
CA ARG A 37 40.83 -3.81 13.52
C ARG A 37 41.21 -3.73 12.04
N GLY A 38 41.27 -2.53 11.45
CA GLY A 38 41.58 -2.33 10.03
C GLY A 38 40.50 -2.86 9.08
N ILE A 39 39.25 -2.97 9.55
CA ILE A 39 38.11 -3.49 8.77
C ILE A 39 36.92 -2.53 8.88
N THR A 40 36.27 -2.22 7.76
CA THR A 40 34.99 -1.49 7.71
C THR A 40 33.89 -2.35 8.33
N VAL A 41 33.15 -1.87 9.34
CA VAL A 41 32.14 -2.65 10.09
C VAL A 41 30.72 -2.27 9.68
N ASP A 42 30.47 -0.98 9.43
CA ASP A 42 29.20 -0.47 8.91
C ASP A 42 29.42 0.27 7.58
N LEU A 43 28.34 0.58 6.84
CA LEU A 43 28.47 1.31 5.58
C LEU A 43 29.16 2.67 5.82
N SER A 44 30.28 2.92 5.13
CA SER A 44 30.93 4.24 5.12
C SER A 44 30.54 4.98 3.84
N PHE A 45 30.44 6.30 3.92
CA PHE A 45 29.86 7.12 2.87
C PHE A 45 30.75 8.30 2.55
N SER A 46 31.04 8.49 1.28
CA SER A 46 31.88 9.61 0.83
C SER A 46 31.40 10.14 -0.52
N ASN A 47 31.81 11.36 -0.85
CA ASN A 47 31.42 12.03 -2.08
C ASN A 47 32.67 12.36 -2.89
N LEU A 48 32.54 12.25 -4.21
CA LEU A 48 33.53 12.72 -5.17
C LEU A 48 32.82 13.63 -6.16
N PHE A 49 33.13 14.92 -6.09
CA PHE A 49 32.58 15.92 -7.00
C PHE A 49 33.41 15.97 -8.28
N LEU A 50 32.82 15.55 -9.39
CA LEU A 50 33.42 15.56 -10.72
C LEU A 50 32.63 16.50 -11.62
N ARG A 51 33.14 17.73 -11.81
CA ARG A 51 32.49 18.76 -12.64
C ARG A 51 31.04 19.02 -12.17
N GLU A 52 30.03 18.60 -12.94
CA GLU A 52 28.60 18.78 -12.62
C GLU A 52 27.93 17.55 -11.98
N LYS A 53 28.71 16.48 -11.73
CA LYS A 53 28.24 15.22 -11.14
C LYS A 53 28.79 15.03 -9.73
N ASN A 54 27.96 14.47 -8.85
CA ASN A 54 28.40 13.95 -7.57
C ASN A 54 28.36 12.41 -7.60
N ILE A 55 29.50 11.79 -7.31
CA ILE A 55 29.61 10.34 -7.13
C ILE A 55 29.63 10.05 -5.64
N ALA A 56 28.51 9.55 -5.11
CA ALA A 56 28.38 9.12 -3.73
C ALA A 56 28.83 7.66 -3.62
N PHE A 57 29.96 7.42 -2.95
CA PHE A 57 30.45 6.08 -2.66
C PHE A 57 29.79 5.52 -1.41
N ILE A 58 29.35 4.27 -1.50
CA ILE A 58 28.93 3.45 -0.37
C ILE A 58 29.96 2.34 -0.21
N ASP A 59 30.83 2.44 0.81
CA ASP A 59 31.84 1.43 1.08
C ASP A 59 31.19 0.22 1.74
N VAL A 60 31.10 -0.85 0.96
CA VAL A 60 30.55 -2.10 1.44
C VAL A 60 31.67 -2.90 2.12
N PRO A 61 31.44 -3.35 3.36
CA PRO A 61 32.41 -4.19 4.05
C PRO A 61 32.62 -5.51 3.29
N GLY A 62 33.89 -5.86 3.03
CA GLY A 62 34.24 -7.06 2.26
C GLY A 62 34.14 -8.37 3.03
N HIS A 63 33.81 -8.35 4.33
CA HIS A 63 33.81 -9.53 5.17
C HIS A 63 32.49 -10.30 5.08
N GLU A 64 32.54 -11.64 5.03
CA GLU A 64 31.38 -12.54 4.93
C GLU A 64 30.26 -12.24 5.96
N LYS A 65 30.62 -11.99 7.23
CA LYS A 65 29.69 -11.60 8.32
C LYS A 65 28.96 -10.27 8.09
N LEU A 66 29.41 -9.44 7.15
CA LEU A 66 28.92 -8.10 6.88
C LEU A 66 28.23 -7.94 5.52
N VAL A 67 28.12 -9.02 4.73
CA VAL A 67 27.37 -9.06 3.46
C VAL A 67 25.90 -8.64 3.64
N LYS A 68 25.32 -8.81 4.83
CA LYS A 68 23.98 -8.28 5.15
C LYS A 68 23.89 -6.75 5.02
N ASN A 69 24.97 -6.04 5.33
CA ASN A 69 25.05 -4.59 5.19
C ASN A 69 25.23 -4.20 3.72
N MET A 70 25.98 -4.99 2.94
CA MET A 70 26.06 -4.85 1.47
C MET A 70 24.68 -4.85 0.86
N ILE A 71 23.92 -5.91 1.11
CA ILE A 71 22.65 -6.17 0.41
C ILE A 71 21.71 -4.98 0.61
N ALA A 72 21.59 -4.51 1.86
CA ALA A 72 20.75 -3.38 2.18
C ALA A 72 21.18 -2.05 1.52
N GLY A 73 22.47 -1.84 1.26
CA GLY A 73 22.95 -0.69 0.50
C GLY A 73 22.79 -0.84 -1.01
N ALA A 74 22.93 -2.07 -1.51
CA ALA A 74 23.02 -2.38 -2.94
C ALA A 74 21.73 -2.10 -3.72
N PHE A 75 20.56 -2.09 -3.07
CA PHE A 75 19.28 -1.75 -3.72
C PHE A 75 19.21 -0.34 -4.30
N GLY A 76 20.06 0.59 -3.82
CA GLY A 76 20.12 1.95 -4.31
C GLY A 76 21.32 2.24 -5.22
N PHE A 77 22.09 1.23 -5.64
CA PHE A 77 23.28 1.46 -6.45
C PHE A 77 22.91 1.72 -7.91
N ASP A 78 23.36 2.85 -8.44
CA ASP A 78 23.32 3.11 -9.89
C ASP A 78 24.44 2.31 -10.60
N ALA A 79 25.56 2.09 -9.91
CA ALA A 79 26.66 1.26 -10.38
C ALA A 79 27.42 0.58 -9.22
N MET A 80 28.15 -0.49 -9.54
CA MET A 80 29.09 -1.14 -8.62
C MET A 80 30.53 -0.92 -9.10
N LEU A 81 31.41 -0.50 -8.19
CA LEU A 81 32.87 -0.48 -8.38
C LEU A 81 33.47 -1.72 -7.72
N LEU A 82 33.79 -2.74 -8.51
CA LEU A 82 34.43 -3.95 -8.04
C LEU A 82 35.95 -3.77 -8.01
N VAL A 83 36.54 -3.96 -6.84
CA VAL A 83 37.97 -3.84 -6.58
C VAL A 83 38.59 -5.23 -6.50
N VAL A 84 39.46 -5.53 -7.46
CA VAL A 84 40.19 -6.80 -7.56
C VAL A 84 41.68 -6.51 -7.47
N SER A 85 42.41 -7.25 -6.65
CA SER A 85 43.87 -7.14 -6.56
C SER A 85 44.51 -7.86 -7.75
N ALA A 86 45.39 -7.19 -8.49
CA ALA A 86 46.13 -7.80 -9.61
C ALA A 86 47.04 -8.95 -9.16
N VAL A 87 47.58 -8.83 -7.94
CA VAL A 87 48.41 -9.85 -7.29
C VAL A 87 47.59 -11.11 -7.00
N GLU A 88 46.40 -10.94 -6.40
CA GLU A 88 45.63 -12.05 -5.84
C GLU A 88 44.55 -12.62 -6.77
N GLY A 89 44.06 -11.80 -7.70
CA GLY A 89 42.97 -12.15 -8.62
C GLY A 89 41.60 -12.27 -7.95
N ILE A 90 40.73 -13.08 -8.53
CA ILE A 90 39.37 -13.29 -8.02
C ILE A 90 39.40 -14.17 -6.77
N LYS A 91 38.64 -13.78 -5.75
CA LYS A 91 38.48 -14.50 -4.48
C LYS A 91 37.02 -14.86 -4.20
N PRO A 92 36.72 -15.79 -3.28
CA PRO A 92 35.35 -16.19 -2.96
C PRO A 92 34.40 -15.01 -2.65
N GLN A 93 34.84 -14.03 -1.86
CA GLN A 93 34.04 -12.82 -1.58
C GLN A 93 33.82 -11.94 -2.81
N THR A 94 34.76 -11.95 -3.77
CA THR A 94 34.58 -11.25 -5.05
C THR A 94 33.45 -11.89 -5.85
N LEU A 95 33.43 -13.23 -5.89
CA LEU A 95 32.35 -13.99 -6.53
C LEU A 95 31.02 -13.80 -5.81
N GLU A 96 30.99 -13.81 -4.48
CA GLU A 96 29.76 -13.58 -3.70
C GLU A 96 29.17 -12.19 -4.00
N HIS A 97 30.00 -11.14 -4.02
CA HIS A 97 29.54 -9.79 -4.37
C HIS A 97 29.02 -9.70 -5.80
N LEU A 98 29.71 -10.35 -6.75
CA LEU A 98 29.27 -10.43 -8.14
C LEU A 98 27.92 -11.16 -8.27
N HIS A 99 27.72 -12.27 -7.55
CA HIS A 99 26.44 -12.98 -7.53
C HIS A 99 25.32 -12.12 -6.94
N ILE A 100 25.58 -11.42 -5.84
CA ILE A 100 24.59 -10.52 -5.23
C ILE A 100 24.24 -9.39 -6.19
N ALA A 101 25.23 -8.76 -6.82
CA ALA A 101 25.00 -7.70 -7.78
C ALA A 101 24.25 -8.19 -9.02
N HIS A 102 24.54 -9.42 -9.48
CA HIS A 102 23.82 -10.07 -10.56
C HIS A 102 22.34 -10.31 -10.20
N LEU A 103 22.06 -10.84 -9.02
CA LEU A 103 20.71 -11.12 -8.51
C LEU A 103 19.89 -9.85 -8.27
N LEU A 104 20.54 -8.79 -7.81
CA LEU A 104 19.94 -7.45 -7.64
C LEU A 104 19.83 -6.68 -8.95
N GLU A 105 20.39 -7.20 -10.05
CA GLU A 105 20.47 -6.56 -11.36
C GLU A 105 21.02 -5.13 -11.29
N ILE A 106 22.17 -4.96 -10.61
CA ILE A 106 22.84 -3.67 -10.57
C ILE A 106 23.21 -3.28 -12.02
N PRO A 107 22.73 -2.14 -12.54
CA PRO A 107 22.73 -1.88 -13.98
C PRO A 107 24.12 -1.79 -14.61
N THR A 108 25.12 -1.37 -13.83
CA THR A 108 26.44 -1.05 -14.37
C THR A 108 27.55 -1.50 -13.41
N LEU A 109 28.59 -2.10 -13.97
CA LEU A 109 29.78 -2.57 -13.28
C LEU A 109 31.02 -1.85 -13.80
N ILE A 110 31.83 -1.30 -12.91
CA ILE A 110 33.20 -0.88 -13.17
C ILE A 110 34.13 -1.81 -12.40
N VAL A 111 35.17 -2.31 -13.06
CA VAL A 111 36.19 -3.13 -12.40
C VAL A 111 37.50 -2.35 -12.31
N ALA A 112 37.98 -2.13 -11.09
CA ALA A 112 39.31 -1.60 -10.81
C ALA A 112 40.24 -2.76 -10.43
N LEU A 113 41.15 -3.11 -11.33
CA LEU A 113 42.23 -4.07 -11.10
C LEU A 113 43.39 -3.35 -10.41
N THR A 114 43.30 -3.30 -9.08
CA THR A 114 44.20 -2.57 -8.18
C THR A 114 45.55 -3.25 -7.97
N LYS A 115 46.53 -2.51 -7.42
CA LYS A 115 47.91 -3.00 -7.20
C LYS A 115 48.59 -3.42 -8.51
N SER A 116 48.23 -2.76 -9.62
CA SER A 116 48.77 -3.07 -10.94
C SER A 116 50.27 -2.78 -11.06
N ASP A 117 50.80 -1.92 -10.19
CA ASP A 117 52.23 -1.62 -10.06
C ASP A 117 53.07 -2.78 -9.53
N LEU A 118 52.45 -3.78 -8.89
CA LEU A 118 53.14 -4.90 -8.26
C LEU A 118 53.25 -6.15 -9.16
N VAL A 119 52.74 -6.09 -10.39
CA VAL A 119 52.71 -7.22 -11.32
C VAL A 119 53.17 -6.79 -12.71
N ASP A 120 53.60 -7.75 -13.52
CA ASP A 120 53.96 -7.52 -14.91
C ASP A 120 52.72 -7.48 -15.84
N GLN A 121 52.94 -7.01 -17.07
CA GLN A 121 51.88 -6.85 -18.06
C GLN A 121 51.22 -8.19 -18.45
N GLU A 122 51.99 -9.28 -18.45
CA GLU A 122 51.46 -10.63 -18.74
C GLU A 122 50.45 -11.06 -17.66
N THR A 123 50.79 -10.86 -16.38
CA THR A 123 49.89 -11.16 -15.27
C THR A 123 48.63 -10.31 -15.34
N LEU A 124 48.74 -9.01 -15.67
CA LEU A 124 47.57 -8.14 -15.83
C LEU A 124 46.61 -8.69 -16.89
N LEU A 125 47.09 -8.97 -18.10
CA LEU A 125 46.26 -9.50 -19.20
C LEU A 125 45.59 -10.84 -18.83
N LYS A 126 46.27 -11.68 -18.06
CA LYS A 126 45.71 -12.93 -17.53
C LYS A 126 44.57 -12.67 -16.55
N ARG A 127 44.73 -11.71 -15.62
CA ARG A 127 43.68 -11.31 -14.66
C ARG A 127 42.49 -10.66 -15.36
N GLU A 128 42.73 -9.82 -16.36
CA GLU A 128 41.66 -9.23 -17.17
C GLU A 128 40.82 -10.32 -17.86
N SER A 129 41.49 -11.30 -18.47
CA SER A 129 40.84 -12.44 -19.10
C SER A 129 40.02 -13.29 -18.12
N GLU A 130 40.55 -13.53 -16.91
CA GLU A 130 39.87 -14.24 -15.82
C GLU A 130 38.59 -13.54 -15.38
N ILE A 131 38.65 -12.21 -15.21
CA ILE A 131 37.51 -11.36 -14.84
C ILE A 131 36.45 -11.40 -15.95
N LEU A 132 36.85 -11.17 -17.20
CA LEU A 132 35.93 -11.18 -18.33
C LEU A 132 35.22 -12.52 -18.51
N ASN A 133 35.93 -13.64 -18.32
CA ASN A 133 35.32 -14.97 -18.40
C ASN A 133 34.33 -15.23 -17.26
N THR A 134 34.61 -14.71 -16.06
CA THR A 134 33.67 -14.77 -14.92
C THR A 134 32.42 -13.93 -15.20
N LEU A 135 32.56 -12.73 -15.76
CA LEU A 135 31.43 -11.86 -16.06
C LEU A 135 30.50 -12.44 -17.15
N LYS A 136 31.03 -13.25 -18.07
CA LYS A 136 30.20 -13.96 -19.07
C LYS A 136 29.17 -14.90 -18.43
N THR A 137 29.41 -15.40 -17.21
CA THR A 137 28.45 -16.25 -16.51
C THR A 137 27.38 -15.45 -15.75
N LEU A 138 27.46 -14.11 -15.75
CA LEU A 138 26.60 -13.20 -15.00
C LEU A 138 25.98 -12.13 -15.92
N PRO A 139 25.08 -12.53 -16.83
CA PRO A 139 24.65 -11.70 -17.96
C PRO A 139 23.87 -10.43 -17.58
N SER A 140 23.33 -10.32 -16.37
CA SER A 140 22.66 -9.08 -15.92
C SER A 140 23.63 -7.95 -15.55
N LEU A 141 24.93 -8.26 -15.39
CA LEU A 141 25.94 -7.25 -15.07
C LEU A 141 26.56 -6.69 -16.36
N HIS A 142 26.26 -5.43 -16.65
CA HIS A 142 26.87 -4.73 -17.78
C HIS A 142 28.21 -4.11 -17.36
N LEU A 143 29.31 -4.67 -17.88
CA LEU A 143 30.64 -4.10 -17.69
C LEU A 143 30.77 -2.79 -18.48
N HIS A 144 30.90 -1.67 -17.76
CA HIS A 144 31.18 -0.37 -18.36
C HIS A 144 32.65 -0.24 -18.73
N ARG A 145 33.55 -0.49 -17.76
CA ARG A 145 35.01 -0.45 -17.96
C ARG A 145 35.70 -1.45 -17.03
N LEU A 146 36.81 -2.00 -17.51
CA LEU A 146 37.82 -2.69 -16.71
C LEU A 146 39.11 -1.87 -16.84
N LEU A 147 39.64 -1.40 -15.71
CA LEU A 147 40.82 -0.55 -15.65
C LEU A 147 41.86 -1.13 -14.69
N SER A 148 43.12 -1.17 -15.13
CA SER A 148 44.27 -1.39 -14.24
C SER A 148 44.59 -0.11 -13.49
N VAL A 149 44.65 -0.18 -12.15
CA VAL A 149 44.75 0.98 -11.27
C VAL A 149 45.85 0.80 -10.23
N SER A 150 46.67 1.83 -10.05
CA SER A 150 47.58 1.95 -8.91
C SER A 150 47.32 3.26 -8.19
N ILE A 151 47.21 3.23 -6.86
CA ILE A 151 47.07 4.44 -6.06
C ILE A 151 48.34 5.32 -6.08
N TYR A 152 49.46 4.79 -6.58
CA TYR A 152 50.72 5.52 -6.75
C TYR A 152 50.89 6.10 -8.17
N ASP A 153 50.00 5.76 -9.10
CA ASP A 153 50.00 6.27 -10.48
C ASP A 153 48.82 7.25 -10.67
N PRO A 154 49.09 8.57 -10.70
CA PRO A 154 48.06 9.60 -10.89
C PRO A 154 47.25 9.43 -12.18
N ASP A 155 47.88 8.98 -13.27
CA ASP A 155 47.19 8.83 -14.56
C ASP A 155 46.18 7.68 -14.51
N SER A 156 46.49 6.61 -13.77
CA SER A 156 45.52 5.52 -13.55
C SER A 156 44.29 5.96 -12.75
N LEU A 157 44.48 6.83 -11.75
CA LEU A 157 43.39 7.39 -10.95
C LEU A 157 42.53 8.36 -11.77
N GLU A 158 43.15 9.16 -12.64
CA GLU A 158 42.41 10.09 -13.51
C GLU A 158 41.54 9.32 -14.52
N ARG A 159 42.07 8.26 -15.15
CA ARG A 159 41.25 7.37 -16.01
C ARG A 159 40.06 6.75 -15.28
N LEU A 160 40.22 6.39 -14.01
CA LEU A 160 39.12 5.87 -13.19
C LEU A 160 38.08 6.97 -12.89
N LYS A 161 38.51 8.20 -12.59
CA LYS A 161 37.61 9.36 -12.42
C LYS A 161 36.84 9.68 -13.70
N GLU A 162 37.51 9.63 -14.85
CA GLU A 162 36.86 9.83 -16.15
C GLU A 162 35.80 8.76 -16.41
N SER A 163 36.11 7.48 -16.18
CA SER A 163 35.13 6.37 -16.26
C SER A 163 33.92 6.58 -15.33
N LEU A 164 34.15 7.04 -14.08
CA LEU A 164 33.07 7.36 -13.16
C LEU A 164 32.23 8.57 -13.63
N TYR A 165 32.86 9.56 -14.27
CA TYR A 165 32.18 10.71 -14.86
C TYR A 165 31.34 10.33 -16.10
N GLU A 166 31.81 9.36 -16.89
CA GLU A 166 31.13 8.81 -18.07
C GLU A 166 29.89 7.96 -17.75
N LEU A 167 29.68 7.59 -16.48
CA LEU A 167 28.48 6.87 -16.05
C LEU A 167 27.21 7.61 -16.47
N SER A 168 26.34 6.91 -17.18
CA SER A 168 24.98 7.36 -17.47
C SER A 168 24.04 6.92 -16.36
N LYS A 169 23.01 7.73 -16.07
CA LYS A 169 21.99 7.29 -15.11
C LYS A 169 21.24 6.11 -15.71
N PRO A 170 21.04 5.02 -14.96
CA PRO A 170 20.18 3.94 -15.43
C PRO A 170 18.77 4.49 -15.66
N ALA A 171 18.09 3.97 -16.68
CA ALA A 171 16.71 4.32 -16.96
C ALA A 171 15.82 3.74 -15.84
N THR A 172 15.57 4.52 -14.78
CA THR A 172 14.64 4.14 -13.73
C THR A 172 13.24 4.57 -14.11
N ARG A 173 12.25 3.65 -14.07
CA ARG A 173 10.84 4.01 -14.21
C ARG A 173 10.45 4.95 -13.06
N ASP A 174 10.00 6.16 -13.38
CA ASP A 174 9.41 7.04 -12.38
C ASP A 174 8.01 6.55 -12.03
N LEU A 175 7.87 5.98 -10.84
CA LEU A 175 6.59 5.47 -10.34
C LEU A 175 5.67 6.59 -9.87
N GLY A 176 6.12 7.85 -9.87
CA GLY A 176 5.32 9.01 -9.51
C GLY A 176 5.11 9.19 -8.01
N PHE A 177 5.84 8.47 -7.15
CA PHE A 177 5.73 8.61 -5.70
C PHE A 177 7.04 8.38 -4.95
N PHE A 178 7.12 9.01 -3.77
CA PHE A 178 8.28 8.99 -2.90
C PHE A 178 8.47 7.63 -2.24
N ARG A 179 9.68 7.05 -2.34
CA ARG A 179 10.08 5.86 -1.60
C ARG A 179 11.45 6.07 -0.97
N TYR A 180 11.53 5.80 0.33
CA TYR A 180 12.75 5.96 1.10
C TYR A 180 12.83 4.92 2.19
N TYR A 181 13.87 4.09 2.15
CA TYR A 181 14.16 3.15 3.22
C TYR A 181 15.07 3.81 4.26
N ILE A 182 14.74 3.61 5.53
CA ILE A 182 15.59 4.05 6.64
C ILE A 182 16.80 3.12 6.74
N ASP A 183 18.00 3.69 6.72
CA ASP A 183 19.24 2.97 7.02
C ASP A 183 19.62 3.10 8.49
N ARG A 184 19.51 4.33 9.02
CA ARG A 184 19.83 4.67 10.41
C ARG A 184 18.81 5.66 10.95
N SER A 185 18.51 5.53 12.23
CA SER A 185 17.68 6.44 13.01
C SER A 185 18.47 6.92 14.22
N PHE A 186 18.52 8.23 14.44
CA PHE A 186 19.25 8.84 15.55
C PHE A 186 18.58 10.14 15.99
N SER A 187 19.02 10.70 17.11
CA SER A 187 18.54 12.00 17.58
C SER A 187 19.67 13.01 17.64
N ILE A 188 19.40 14.23 17.16
CA ILE A 188 20.30 15.37 17.26
C ILE A 188 19.71 16.37 18.25
N LYS A 189 20.52 16.81 19.23
CA LYS A 189 20.13 17.79 20.25
C LYS A 189 19.59 19.06 19.58
N GLY A 190 18.35 19.43 19.90
CA GLY A 190 17.66 20.61 19.35
C GLY A 190 16.94 20.38 18.00
N ALA A 191 17.36 19.40 17.19
CA ALA A 191 16.72 19.10 15.92
C ALA A 191 15.60 18.07 16.05
N GLY A 192 15.75 17.07 16.93
CA GLY A 192 14.77 16.01 17.17
C GLY A 192 15.20 14.66 16.58
N CYS A 193 14.26 13.93 15.98
CA CYS A 193 14.48 12.65 15.32
C CYS A 193 15.00 12.88 13.90
N VAL A 194 16.13 12.25 13.55
CA VAL A 194 16.71 12.31 12.21
C VAL A 194 16.92 10.89 11.72
N VAL A 195 16.52 10.63 10.48
CA VAL A 195 16.80 9.37 9.79
C VAL A 195 17.64 9.62 8.55
N SER A 196 18.58 8.71 8.26
CA SER A 196 19.37 8.74 7.03
C SER A 196 19.06 7.51 6.16
N GLY A 197 19.13 7.68 4.85
CA GLY A 197 18.72 6.66 3.89
C GLY A 197 18.79 7.17 2.45
N THR A 198 18.48 6.30 1.50
CA THR A 198 18.51 6.60 0.06
C THR A 198 17.09 6.83 -0.46
N VAL A 199 16.92 7.90 -1.24
CA VAL A 199 15.69 8.14 -2.00
C VAL A 199 15.71 7.21 -3.22
N LEU A 200 14.83 6.22 -3.22
CA LEU A 200 14.73 5.23 -4.29
C LEU A 200 13.92 5.73 -5.49
N SER A 201 12.84 6.47 -5.21
CA SER A 201 11.94 7.01 -6.25
C SER A 201 11.22 8.24 -5.75
N GLY A 202 10.73 9.05 -6.70
CA GLY A 202 10.01 10.29 -6.42
C GLY A 202 10.87 11.35 -5.74
N LYS A 203 10.26 12.50 -5.47
CA LYS A 203 10.88 13.58 -4.71
C LYS A 203 10.19 13.77 -3.37
N VAL A 204 10.94 14.31 -2.41
CA VAL A 204 10.40 14.76 -1.14
C VAL A 204 10.86 16.18 -0.82
N GLU A 205 9.97 16.98 -0.27
CA GLU A 205 10.19 18.40 0.01
C GLU A 205 10.05 18.70 1.50
N GLN A 206 10.74 19.76 1.94
CA GLN A 206 10.61 20.26 3.30
C GLN A 206 9.15 20.65 3.59
N ASN A 207 8.70 20.44 4.83
CA ASN A 207 7.32 20.65 5.30
C ASN A 207 6.28 19.70 4.69
N GLN A 208 6.69 18.73 3.87
CA GLN A 208 5.80 17.70 3.35
C GLN A 208 5.41 16.71 4.46
N LYS A 209 4.15 16.27 4.43
CA LYS A 209 3.68 15.13 5.22
C LYS A 209 4.00 13.84 4.48
N ILE A 210 4.58 12.90 5.20
CA ILE A 210 4.90 11.56 4.72
C ILE A 210 4.23 10.52 5.63
N TRP A 211 4.28 9.27 5.22
CA TRP A 211 3.69 8.13 5.91
C TRP A 211 4.79 7.12 6.22
N CYS A 212 4.90 6.71 7.48
CA CYS A 212 5.68 5.54 7.85
C CYS A 212 4.81 4.31 7.73
N CYS A 213 5.15 3.41 6.80
CA CYS A 213 4.38 2.22 6.49
C CYS A 213 4.24 1.29 7.69
N GLU A 214 5.35 0.96 8.34
CA GLU A 214 5.41 0.05 9.48
C GLU A 214 4.65 0.56 10.70
N LEU A 215 4.76 1.85 11.02
CA LEU A 215 4.05 2.47 12.15
C LEU A 215 2.60 2.86 11.82
N GLN A 216 2.20 2.81 10.54
CA GLN A 216 0.91 3.30 10.06
C GLN A 216 0.58 4.73 10.57
N LYS A 217 1.58 5.61 10.51
CA LYS A 217 1.52 6.93 11.15
C LYS A 217 1.98 8.03 10.18
N PRO A 218 1.29 9.19 10.14
CA PRO A 218 1.76 10.33 9.39
C PRO A 218 2.89 11.02 10.15
N LEU A 219 3.95 11.38 9.44
CA LEU A 219 5.09 12.16 9.94
C LEU A 219 5.21 13.43 9.09
N ALA A 220 5.93 14.44 9.59
CA ALA A 220 6.24 15.63 8.80
C ALA A 220 7.73 15.93 8.79
N ILE A 221 8.21 16.40 7.64
CA ILE A 221 9.62 16.69 7.42
C ILE A 221 9.89 18.13 7.80
N ARG A 222 10.72 18.32 8.83
CA ARG A 222 11.13 19.65 9.30
C ARG A 222 12.32 20.19 8.51
N GLY A 223 13.21 19.31 8.06
CA GLY A 223 14.43 19.67 7.35
C GLY A 223 14.97 18.49 6.56
N ILE A 224 15.66 18.81 5.47
CA ILE A 224 16.31 17.85 4.59
C ILE A 224 17.76 18.27 4.47
N GLU A 225 18.65 17.30 4.58
CA GLU A 225 20.07 17.48 4.34
C GLU A 225 20.53 16.45 3.31
N VAL A 226 21.21 16.92 2.26
CA VAL A 226 21.76 16.08 1.19
C VAL A 226 23.24 16.43 1.07
N HIS A 227 24.11 15.41 1.09
CA HIS A 227 25.57 15.58 1.00
C HIS A 227 26.17 16.56 2.02
N GLY A 228 25.65 16.57 3.26
CA GLY A 228 26.16 17.46 4.33
C GLY A 228 25.62 18.89 4.29
N SER A 229 24.71 19.21 3.35
CA SER A 229 24.16 20.55 3.15
C SER A 229 22.64 20.55 3.27
N TYR A 230 22.07 21.56 3.91
CA TYR A 230 20.62 21.73 3.98
C TYR A 230 20.03 22.05 2.61
N THR A 231 18.96 21.35 2.23
CA THR A 231 18.27 21.53 0.96
C THR A 231 16.75 21.63 1.16
N GLN A 232 16.05 22.17 0.17
CA GLN A 232 14.58 22.22 0.18
C GLN A 232 13.93 20.90 -0.25
N SER A 233 14.66 20.07 -0.99
CA SER A 233 14.17 18.79 -1.50
C SER A 233 15.28 17.74 -1.59
N ALA A 234 14.87 16.48 -1.66
CA ALA A 234 15.71 15.34 -2.02
C ALA A 234 15.10 14.58 -3.21
N LEU A 235 15.97 14.15 -4.11
CA LEU A 235 15.66 13.52 -5.40
C LEU A 235 16.16 12.06 -5.42
N PRO A 236 15.71 11.23 -6.38
CA PRO A 236 16.23 9.88 -6.56
C PRO A 236 17.75 9.83 -6.76
N SER A 237 18.37 8.73 -6.32
CA SER A 237 19.83 8.54 -6.28
C SER A 237 20.55 9.59 -5.41
N GLN A 238 19.84 10.19 -4.45
CA GLN A 238 20.43 11.00 -3.39
C GLN A 238 20.25 10.30 -2.06
N ARG A 239 21.33 10.33 -1.28
CA ARG A 239 21.25 10.03 0.14
C ARG A 239 20.83 11.28 0.88
N ALA A 240 19.75 11.17 1.63
CA ALA A 240 19.19 12.27 2.39
C ALA A 240 19.17 11.93 3.88
N ALA A 241 19.39 12.92 4.72
CA ALA A 241 18.98 12.90 6.12
C ALA A 241 17.69 13.72 6.26
N LEU A 242 16.66 13.08 6.80
CA LEU A 242 15.34 13.67 7.00
C LEU A 242 15.14 13.92 8.49
N ASN A 243 14.93 15.17 8.86
CA ASN A 243 14.50 15.54 10.21
C ASN A 243 12.98 15.38 10.31
N LEU A 244 12.54 14.44 11.14
CA LEU A 244 11.14 14.01 11.26
C LEU A 244 10.50 14.54 12.55
N THR A 245 9.22 14.90 12.43
CA THR A 245 8.36 15.28 13.54
C THR A 245 7.20 14.31 13.69
N GLY A 246 6.72 14.16 14.92
CA GLY A 246 5.65 13.23 15.27
C GLY A 246 6.14 11.83 15.66
N VAL A 247 7.44 11.58 15.76
CA VAL A 247 8.03 10.28 16.11
C VAL A 247 9.36 10.43 16.86
N SER A 248 9.66 9.50 17.77
CA SER A 248 10.97 9.35 18.38
C SER A 248 11.88 8.47 17.51
N HIS A 249 13.18 8.76 17.51
CA HIS A 249 14.16 7.94 16.81
C HIS A 249 14.18 6.47 17.28
N THR A 250 13.76 6.19 18.52
CA THR A 250 13.66 4.84 19.10
C THR A 250 12.47 4.03 18.57
N GLU A 251 11.49 4.67 17.93
CA GLU A 251 10.34 4.00 17.32
C GLU A 251 10.62 3.58 15.86
N LEU A 252 11.74 4.03 15.29
CA LEU A 252 12.11 3.81 13.90
C LEU A 252 13.28 2.84 13.81
N GLU A 253 13.14 1.83 12.95
CA GLU A 253 14.18 0.84 12.71
C GLU A 253 14.68 0.89 11.28
N ARG A 254 15.87 0.31 11.06
CA ARG A 254 16.39 0.07 9.71
C ARG A 254 15.43 -0.82 8.94
N GLY A 255 15.19 -0.49 7.67
CA GLY A 255 14.24 -1.22 6.83
C GLY A 255 12.83 -0.66 6.84
N PHE A 256 12.52 0.31 7.71
CA PHE A 256 11.23 1.00 7.67
C PHE A 256 11.13 1.85 6.40
N LEU A 257 9.95 1.83 5.79
CA LEU A 257 9.67 2.52 4.54
C LEU A 257 8.88 3.80 4.78
N LEU A 258 9.42 4.90 4.28
CA LEU A 258 8.77 6.21 4.24
C LEU A 258 8.26 6.47 2.83
N THR A 259 6.99 6.87 2.73
CA THR A 259 6.30 7.11 1.45
C THR A 259 5.14 8.09 1.60
N GLN A 260 4.31 8.23 0.58
CA GLN A 260 3.04 8.98 0.63
C GLN A 260 1.90 8.06 1.07
N LYS A 261 0.93 8.59 1.82
CA LYS A 261 -0.21 7.79 2.30
C LYS A 261 -1.05 7.28 1.11
N GLY A 262 -1.41 6.00 1.12
CA GLY A 262 -2.33 5.39 0.15
C GLY A 262 -1.65 4.67 -1.02
N TYR A 263 -0.32 4.78 -1.17
CA TYR A 263 0.41 4.18 -2.29
C TYR A 263 0.78 2.71 -2.08
N LEU A 264 1.12 2.33 -0.84
CA LEU A 264 1.61 1.00 -0.50
C LEU A 264 0.82 0.37 0.64
N ARG A 265 0.42 -0.88 0.45
CA ARG A 265 -0.18 -1.74 1.47
C ARG A 265 0.75 -2.89 1.84
N GLY A 266 0.83 -3.19 3.12
CA GLY A 266 1.66 -4.27 3.64
C GLY A 266 0.96 -5.63 3.57
N PHE A 267 1.68 -6.67 3.16
CA PHE A 267 1.22 -8.06 3.15
C PHE A 267 2.27 -9.00 3.76
N ASP A 268 1.83 -10.05 4.45
CA ASP A 268 2.71 -11.09 5.02
C ASP A 268 3.13 -12.14 3.98
N ARG A 269 2.65 -12.01 2.74
CA ARG A 269 2.95 -12.91 1.62
C ARG A 269 3.18 -12.10 0.36
N ILE A 270 4.21 -12.48 -0.37
CA ILE A 270 4.51 -11.98 -1.70
C ILE A 270 4.77 -13.17 -2.62
N ASP A 271 4.26 -13.12 -3.84
CA ASP A 271 4.58 -14.12 -4.86
C ASP A 271 5.77 -13.62 -5.69
N VAL A 272 6.72 -14.51 -5.94
CA VAL A 272 8.05 -14.19 -6.43
C VAL A 272 8.51 -15.15 -7.50
N GLU A 273 9.46 -14.66 -8.30
CA GLU A 273 10.36 -15.49 -9.09
C GLU A 273 11.73 -15.55 -8.40
N ILE A 274 12.23 -16.76 -8.16
CA ILE A 274 13.52 -17.00 -7.50
C ILE A 274 14.50 -17.60 -8.50
N PHE A 275 15.71 -17.04 -8.56
CA PHE A 275 16.89 -17.60 -9.22
C PHE A 275 17.77 -18.26 -8.13
N PRO A 276 17.65 -19.60 -7.95
CA PRO A 276 18.45 -20.31 -6.96
C PRO A 276 19.92 -20.41 -7.38
N LEU A 277 20.84 -20.21 -6.43
CA LEU A 277 22.25 -20.58 -6.56
C LEU A 277 22.50 -22.02 -6.08
N GLU A 278 21.65 -22.50 -5.17
CA GLU A 278 21.64 -23.86 -4.63
C GLU A 278 20.20 -24.42 -4.65
N PRO A 279 20.00 -25.75 -4.67
CA PRO A 279 18.66 -26.34 -4.65
C PRO A 279 17.82 -25.87 -3.45
N LEU A 280 16.59 -25.41 -3.71
CA LEU A 280 15.65 -24.94 -2.69
C LEU A 280 14.57 -25.98 -2.40
N SER A 281 14.26 -26.19 -1.12
CA SER A 281 13.19 -27.09 -0.69
C SER A 281 11.91 -26.35 -0.30
N HIS A 282 10.76 -27.01 -0.43
CA HIS A 282 9.49 -26.47 0.02
C HIS A 282 9.49 -26.29 1.55
N GLN A 283 8.96 -25.17 2.04
CA GLN A 283 8.95 -24.74 3.44
C GLN A 283 10.32 -24.43 4.08
N LEU A 284 11.38 -24.28 3.27
CA LEU A 284 12.67 -23.82 3.77
C LEU A 284 12.54 -22.46 4.45
N GLN A 285 13.15 -22.33 5.63
CA GLN A 285 13.23 -21.07 6.38
C GLN A 285 14.44 -20.28 5.90
N VAL A 286 14.23 -19.01 5.59
CA VAL A 286 15.25 -18.14 5.00
C VAL A 286 15.14 -16.72 5.54
N GLN A 287 16.25 -16.01 5.49
CA GLN A 287 16.31 -14.58 5.68
C GLN A 287 16.10 -13.88 4.34
N LEU A 288 15.00 -13.15 4.22
CA LEU A 288 14.68 -12.33 3.07
C LEU A 288 15.23 -10.91 3.28
N PHE A 289 16.02 -10.44 2.32
CA PHE A 289 16.48 -9.07 2.22
C PHE A 289 15.81 -8.38 1.05
N ILE A 290 15.05 -7.33 1.33
CA ILE A 290 14.32 -6.52 0.33
C ILE A 290 14.43 -5.05 0.71
N GLY A 291 15.01 -4.23 -0.17
CA GLY A 291 15.45 -2.89 0.22
C GLY A 291 16.43 -2.94 1.40
N SER A 292 16.33 -2.00 2.34
CA SER A 292 17.14 -2.09 3.57
C SER A 292 16.54 -3.01 4.65
N LYS A 293 15.40 -3.66 4.37
CA LYS A 293 14.66 -4.51 5.31
C LYS A 293 15.16 -5.95 5.28
N LYS A 294 15.24 -6.54 6.46
CA LYS A 294 15.54 -7.96 6.67
C LYS A 294 14.38 -8.58 7.45
N VAL A 295 13.78 -9.65 6.93
CA VAL A 295 12.70 -10.39 7.58
C VAL A 295 12.94 -11.89 7.52
N GLU A 296 12.41 -12.62 8.48
CA GLU A 296 12.38 -14.09 8.39
C GLU A 296 11.20 -14.51 7.50
N ALA A 297 11.45 -15.46 6.60
CA ALA A 297 10.47 -15.90 5.62
C ALA A 297 10.55 -17.41 5.38
N LYS A 298 9.44 -17.97 4.91
CA LYS A 298 9.33 -19.36 4.48
C LYS A 298 9.04 -19.42 2.99
N ILE A 299 9.81 -20.24 2.27
CA ILE A 299 9.61 -20.48 0.83
C ILE A 299 8.49 -21.49 0.62
N LEU A 300 7.42 -21.10 -0.07
CA LEU A 300 6.35 -21.99 -0.49
C LEU A 300 6.41 -22.17 -2.00
N LEU A 301 7.15 -23.19 -2.47
CA LEU A 301 7.24 -23.53 -3.90
C LEU A 301 5.86 -23.78 -4.50
N LEU A 302 5.59 -23.14 -5.65
CA LEU A 302 4.32 -23.25 -6.36
C LEU A 302 4.39 -24.26 -7.52
N GLU A 303 5.58 -24.50 -8.06
CA GLU A 303 5.83 -25.47 -9.14
C GLU A 303 6.63 -26.66 -8.60
N GLU A 304 6.26 -27.88 -9.02
CA GLU A 304 7.07 -29.09 -8.78
C GLU A 304 8.09 -29.32 -9.91
N ASN A 305 7.71 -28.95 -11.14
CA ASN A 305 8.57 -28.92 -12.31
C ASN A 305 8.61 -27.49 -12.84
N PRO A 306 9.72 -26.75 -12.68
CA PRO A 306 9.79 -25.36 -13.09
C PRO A 306 9.71 -25.23 -14.61
N THR A 307 8.93 -24.26 -15.07
CA THR A 307 8.76 -23.92 -16.49
C THR A 307 10.01 -23.25 -17.09
N HIS A 308 10.84 -22.66 -16.23
CA HIS A 308 12.11 -22.03 -16.61
C HIS A 308 13.27 -22.81 -15.95
N PRO A 309 14.29 -23.24 -16.70
CA PRO A 309 15.31 -24.17 -16.19
C PRO A 309 16.08 -23.64 -14.96
N ASN A 310 16.18 -22.31 -14.82
CA ASN A 310 16.94 -21.65 -13.76
C ASN A 310 16.08 -20.73 -12.86
N ALA A 311 14.75 -20.81 -12.92
CA ALA A 311 13.89 -19.95 -12.10
C ALA A 311 12.69 -20.71 -11.54
N LEU A 312 12.35 -20.43 -10.28
CA LEU A 312 11.25 -21.07 -9.54
C LEU A 312 10.18 -20.04 -9.21
N LEU A 313 8.91 -20.39 -9.40
CA LEU A 313 7.80 -19.63 -8.84
C LEU A 313 7.51 -20.07 -7.40
N ALA A 314 7.43 -19.11 -6.49
CA ALA A 314 7.17 -19.37 -5.08
C ALA A 314 6.32 -18.26 -4.45
N THR A 315 5.69 -18.57 -3.32
CA THR A 315 5.21 -17.55 -2.37
C THR A 315 6.19 -17.48 -1.21
N LEU A 316 6.69 -16.29 -0.88
CA LEU A 316 7.41 -16.06 0.38
C LEU A 316 6.42 -15.66 1.45
N LYS A 317 6.30 -16.47 2.51
CA LYS A 317 5.50 -16.15 3.69
C LYS A 317 6.40 -15.57 4.77
N CYS A 318 6.21 -14.31 5.11
CA CYS A 318 7.05 -13.56 6.04
C CYS A 318 6.41 -13.52 7.43
N ASP A 319 7.22 -13.29 8.45
CA ASP A 319 6.77 -13.07 9.84
C ASP A 319 6.11 -11.71 10.05
N THR A 320 6.46 -10.74 9.21
CA THR A 320 6.03 -9.34 9.28
C THR A 320 5.54 -8.84 7.92
N PRO A 321 4.64 -7.84 7.88
CA PRO A 321 4.19 -7.26 6.62
C PRO A 321 5.33 -6.60 5.81
N LEU A 322 5.31 -6.85 4.50
CA LEU A 322 6.18 -6.23 3.51
C LEU A 322 5.40 -5.25 2.64
N PHE A 323 6.00 -4.08 2.39
CA PHE A 323 5.47 -3.02 1.54
C PHE A 323 6.18 -3.04 0.18
N ALA A 324 6.17 -4.21 -0.46
CA ALA A 324 6.89 -4.47 -1.69
C ALA A 324 6.15 -3.95 -2.94
N LEU A 325 6.89 -3.81 -4.03
CA LEU A 325 6.39 -3.48 -5.37
C LEU A 325 6.66 -4.59 -6.39
N PHE A 326 5.89 -4.58 -7.48
CA PHE A 326 6.23 -5.34 -8.69
C PHE A 326 7.66 -5.06 -9.16
N GLY A 327 8.37 -6.11 -9.54
CA GLY A 327 9.73 -6.04 -10.06
C GLY A 327 10.80 -5.78 -8.99
N GLU A 328 10.41 -5.55 -7.74
CA GLU A 328 11.36 -5.27 -6.66
C GLU A 328 12.26 -6.48 -6.41
N ARG A 329 13.57 -6.22 -6.33
CA ARG A 329 14.58 -7.27 -6.17
C ARG A 329 14.65 -7.73 -4.72
N PHE A 330 15.16 -8.93 -4.51
CA PHE A 330 15.46 -9.43 -3.18
C PHE A 330 16.57 -10.47 -3.18
N ILE A 331 17.14 -10.73 -2.00
CA ILE A 331 18.12 -11.79 -1.75
C ILE A 331 17.60 -12.72 -0.65
N LEU A 332 17.85 -14.02 -0.82
CA LEU A 332 17.54 -15.06 0.16
C LEU A 332 18.83 -15.62 0.75
N ARG A 333 18.88 -15.71 2.09
CA ARG A 333 20.03 -16.25 2.81
C ARG A 333 19.63 -17.24 3.87
N GLU A 334 20.54 -18.16 4.18
CA GLU A 334 20.41 -19.09 5.31
C GLU A 334 21.78 -19.28 5.95
N ALA A 335 21.85 -19.18 7.28
CA ALA A 335 23.08 -19.38 8.06
C ALA A 335 24.31 -18.60 7.52
N GLY A 336 24.08 -17.39 6.99
CA GLY A 336 25.14 -16.55 6.41
C GLY A 336 25.53 -16.87 4.97
N ARG A 337 24.91 -17.85 4.31
CA ARG A 337 25.12 -18.17 2.88
C ARG A 337 24.02 -17.56 2.03
N THR A 338 24.36 -17.20 0.79
CA THR A 338 23.39 -16.69 -0.19
C THR A 338 22.82 -17.85 -0.99
N LEU A 339 21.53 -18.15 -0.79
CA LEU A 339 20.86 -19.27 -1.45
C LEU A 339 20.36 -18.91 -2.86
N GLY A 340 20.12 -17.62 -3.09
CA GLY A 340 19.58 -17.11 -4.33
C GLY A 340 19.03 -15.69 -4.16
N GLY A 341 18.35 -15.22 -5.19
CA GLY A 341 17.66 -13.94 -5.21
C GLY A 341 16.55 -13.95 -6.22
N GLY A 342 15.93 -12.81 -6.48
CA GLY A 342 14.78 -12.80 -7.35
C GLY A 342 14.10 -11.46 -7.48
N LYS A 343 12.92 -11.50 -8.08
CA LYS A 343 12.03 -10.34 -8.21
C LYS A 343 10.62 -10.66 -7.71
N VAL A 344 9.99 -9.66 -7.12
CA VAL A 344 8.60 -9.73 -6.71
C VAL A 344 7.71 -9.67 -7.95
N LEU A 345 6.84 -10.67 -8.12
CA LEU A 345 5.87 -10.72 -9.21
C LEU A 345 4.50 -10.23 -8.73
N ASN A 346 4.01 -10.67 -7.57
CA ASN A 346 2.77 -10.15 -7.01
C ASN A 346 2.99 -9.75 -5.54
N PRO A 347 3.09 -8.44 -5.24
CA PRO A 347 3.25 -7.98 -3.87
C PRO A 347 1.95 -8.03 -3.06
N ILE A 348 0.81 -8.34 -3.68
CA ILE A 348 -0.50 -8.34 -3.05
C ILE A 348 -0.94 -9.76 -2.74
N ALA A 349 -1.17 -10.03 -1.45
CA ALA A 349 -1.72 -11.31 -1.03
C ALA A 349 -3.25 -11.33 -1.21
N GLU A 350 -3.72 -12.17 -2.13
CA GLU A 350 -5.13 -12.42 -2.38
C GLU A 350 -5.43 -13.92 -2.48
N SER A 351 -6.67 -14.29 -2.16
CA SER A 351 -7.10 -15.69 -2.22
C SER A 351 -7.39 -16.09 -3.66
N MET A 352 -6.53 -16.91 -4.25
CA MET A 352 -6.71 -17.48 -5.59
C MET A 352 -6.41 -18.97 -5.59
N LYS A 353 -7.07 -19.70 -6.50
CA LYS A 353 -6.72 -21.10 -6.76
C LYS A 353 -5.28 -21.17 -7.29
N LYS A 354 -4.53 -22.21 -6.88
CA LYS A 354 -3.12 -22.40 -7.26
C LYS A 354 -2.88 -22.27 -8.77
N ARG A 355 -3.76 -22.86 -9.60
CA ARG A 355 -3.69 -22.76 -11.06
C ARG A 355 -3.79 -21.32 -11.58
N GLN A 356 -4.81 -20.58 -11.14
CA GLN A 356 -5.00 -19.17 -11.54
C GLN A 356 -3.82 -18.29 -11.07
N LYS A 357 -3.31 -18.56 -9.86
CA LYS A 357 -2.10 -17.90 -9.37
C LYS A 357 -0.91 -18.14 -10.30
N LEU A 358 -0.64 -19.38 -10.70
CA LEU A 358 0.45 -19.69 -11.63
C LEU A 358 0.28 -19.01 -12.99
N GLU A 359 -0.94 -19.00 -13.53
CA GLU A 359 -1.25 -18.26 -14.77
C GLU A 359 -0.97 -16.76 -14.60
N LEU A 360 -1.37 -16.16 -13.49
CA LEU A 360 -1.11 -14.75 -13.17
C LEU A 360 0.39 -14.46 -13.09
N LEU A 361 1.15 -15.28 -12.36
CA LEU A 361 2.59 -15.09 -12.19
C LEU A 361 3.35 -15.23 -13.52
N ASN A 362 2.90 -16.11 -14.41
CA ASN A 362 3.49 -16.22 -15.74
C ASN A 362 3.20 -15.00 -16.62
N ALA A 363 1.98 -14.45 -16.57
CA ALA A 363 1.65 -13.20 -17.26
C ALA A 363 2.51 -12.04 -16.73
N LEU A 364 2.61 -11.92 -15.40
CA LEU A 364 3.42 -10.91 -14.71
C LEU A 364 4.92 -11.04 -15.03
N ARG A 365 5.45 -12.26 -15.10
CA ARG A 365 6.83 -12.54 -15.50
C ARG A 365 7.16 -11.99 -16.89
N GLN A 366 6.20 -12.07 -17.82
CA GLN A 366 6.32 -11.60 -19.20
C GLN A 366 5.93 -10.12 -19.37
N GLU A 367 5.56 -9.43 -18.28
CA GLU A 367 4.97 -8.08 -18.31
C GLU A 367 3.71 -7.98 -19.20
N ASP A 368 2.98 -9.09 -19.41
CA ASP A 368 1.67 -9.10 -20.09
C ASP A 368 0.58 -8.68 -19.10
N PHE A 369 0.51 -7.38 -18.85
CA PHE A 369 -0.45 -6.80 -17.91
C PHE A 369 -1.90 -6.94 -18.38
N ALA A 370 -2.16 -6.96 -19.69
CA ALA A 370 -3.49 -7.19 -20.21
C ALA A 370 -4.00 -8.58 -19.81
N GLN A 371 -3.17 -9.61 -20.00
CA GLN A 371 -3.51 -10.97 -19.56
C GLN A 371 -3.61 -11.08 -18.04
N ALA A 372 -2.74 -10.39 -17.29
CA ALA A 372 -2.84 -10.35 -15.83
C ALA A 372 -4.18 -9.75 -15.36
N PHE A 373 -4.65 -8.67 -15.98
CA PHE A 373 -5.96 -8.08 -15.68
C PHE A 373 -7.11 -9.05 -15.98
N ARG A 374 -7.07 -9.80 -17.09
CA ARG A 374 -8.07 -10.83 -17.41
C ARG A 374 -8.13 -11.93 -16.35
N ILE A 375 -6.97 -12.40 -15.90
CA ILE A 375 -6.91 -13.44 -14.86
C ILE A 375 -7.50 -12.91 -13.55
N LEU A 376 -7.19 -11.67 -13.17
CA LEU A 376 -7.76 -11.03 -11.98
C LEU A 376 -9.27 -10.81 -12.10
N LEU A 377 -9.78 -10.39 -13.26
CA LEU A 377 -11.21 -10.29 -13.53
C LEU A 377 -11.91 -11.64 -13.32
N SER A 378 -11.31 -12.72 -13.83
CA SER A 378 -11.86 -14.08 -13.65
C SER A 378 -11.83 -14.55 -12.19
N ALA A 379 -10.84 -14.11 -11.41
CA ALA A 379 -10.69 -14.45 -10.01
C ALA A 379 -11.64 -13.64 -9.11
N HIS A 380 -11.91 -12.37 -9.47
CA HIS A 380 -12.68 -11.42 -8.69
C HIS A 380 -14.01 -11.08 -9.36
N LYS A 381 -15.00 -11.97 -9.17
CA LYS A 381 -16.37 -11.80 -9.71
C LYS A 381 -17.10 -10.52 -9.27
N ARG A 382 -16.63 -9.86 -8.22
CA ARG A 382 -17.16 -8.61 -7.65
C ARG A 382 -16.23 -7.42 -7.91
N GLY A 383 -15.34 -7.57 -8.90
CA GLY A 383 -14.37 -6.57 -9.30
C GLY A 383 -13.15 -6.46 -8.40
N PHE A 384 -12.14 -5.75 -8.90
CA PHE A 384 -10.92 -5.40 -8.16
C PHE A 384 -10.51 -3.95 -8.42
N GLY A 385 -9.84 -3.35 -7.43
CA GLY A 385 -9.45 -1.95 -7.46
C GLY A 385 -8.20 -1.69 -8.29
N ILE A 386 -8.31 -0.77 -9.25
CA ILE A 386 -7.22 -0.22 -10.07
C ILE A 386 -6.24 0.58 -9.21
N ILE A 387 -6.65 1.12 -8.06
CA ILE A 387 -5.74 1.84 -7.13
C ILE A 387 -4.52 0.98 -6.75
N SER A 388 -4.71 -0.34 -6.66
CA SER A 388 -3.64 -1.28 -6.31
C SER A 388 -2.65 -1.57 -7.45
N THR A 389 -2.91 -1.10 -8.67
CA THR A 389 -2.14 -1.43 -9.88
C THR A 389 -0.74 -0.86 -9.86
N LEU A 390 -0.55 0.32 -9.28
CA LEU A 390 0.78 0.90 -9.09
C LEU A 390 1.66 -0.02 -8.23
N GLN A 391 1.11 -0.53 -7.12
CA GLN A 391 1.82 -1.49 -6.29
C GLN A 391 2.04 -2.82 -7.01
N ARG A 392 0.98 -3.33 -7.66
CA ARG A 392 0.90 -4.68 -8.24
C ARG A 392 1.65 -4.86 -9.56
N PHE A 393 1.79 -3.81 -10.35
CA PHE A 393 2.34 -3.85 -11.72
C PHE A 393 3.42 -2.79 -11.96
N ALA A 394 3.65 -1.86 -11.03
CA ALA A 394 4.56 -0.72 -11.21
C ALA A 394 4.24 0.12 -12.46
N ILE A 395 2.96 0.27 -12.77
CA ILE A 395 2.43 1.10 -13.86
C ILE A 395 1.64 2.29 -13.32
N SER A 396 1.56 3.35 -14.11
CA SER A 396 0.76 4.51 -13.74
C SER A 396 -0.74 4.18 -13.71
N GLN A 397 -1.52 4.95 -12.95
CA GLN A 397 -2.97 4.81 -12.94
C GLN A 397 -3.58 5.03 -14.34
N GLN A 398 -3.00 5.92 -15.15
CA GLN A 398 -3.44 6.18 -16.51
C GLN A 398 -3.24 4.95 -17.40
N GLU A 399 -2.05 4.37 -17.37
CA GLU A 399 -1.73 3.14 -18.12
C GLU A 399 -2.62 1.98 -17.69
N ALA A 400 -2.87 1.84 -16.38
CA ALA A 400 -3.80 0.83 -15.86
C ALA A 400 -5.24 1.02 -16.37
N LEU A 401 -5.71 2.28 -16.49
CA LEU A 401 -7.02 2.59 -17.06
C LEU A 401 -7.08 2.30 -18.57
N GLU A 402 -6.01 2.60 -19.32
CA GLU A 402 -5.92 2.29 -20.75
C GLU A 402 -5.99 0.77 -21.00
N ILE A 403 -5.24 -0.01 -20.21
CA ILE A 403 -5.31 -1.49 -20.25
C ILE A 403 -6.72 -1.95 -19.89
N ALA A 404 -7.29 -1.44 -18.79
CA ALA A 404 -8.64 -1.83 -18.35
C ALA A 404 -9.71 -1.57 -19.42
N LYS A 405 -9.66 -0.41 -20.09
CA LYS A 405 -10.60 -0.03 -21.17
C LYS A 405 -10.40 -0.85 -22.44
N SER A 406 -9.22 -1.41 -22.66
CA SER A 406 -8.93 -2.29 -23.81
C SER A 406 -9.58 -3.67 -23.70
N LEU A 407 -10.07 -4.05 -22.51
CA LEU A 407 -10.68 -5.35 -22.24
C LEU A 407 -12.19 -5.31 -22.52
N PRO A 408 -12.69 -5.93 -23.60
CA PRO A 408 -14.12 -5.92 -23.92
C PRO A 408 -14.97 -6.62 -22.86
N GLU A 409 -14.43 -7.61 -22.16
CA GLU A 409 -15.08 -8.39 -21.10
C GLU A 409 -15.20 -7.66 -19.74
N ALA A 410 -14.77 -6.40 -19.66
CA ALA A 410 -14.73 -5.63 -18.42
C ALA A 410 -15.65 -4.39 -18.45
N PHE A 411 -16.19 -4.04 -17.28
CA PHE A 411 -16.81 -2.75 -17.01
C PHE A 411 -15.87 -1.94 -16.11
N VAL A 412 -15.50 -0.73 -16.56
CA VAL A 412 -14.57 0.16 -15.87
C VAL A 412 -15.36 1.29 -15.20
N ASP A 413 -15.23 1.42 -13.89
CA ASP A 413 -15.64 2.65 -13.18
C ASP A 413 -14.40 3.52 -12.97
N GLU A 414 -14.26 4.57 -13.81
CA GLU A 414 -13.12 5.49 -13.75
C GLU A 414 -13.11 6.37 -12.51
N LYS A 415 -14.30 6.66 -11.95
CA LYS A 415 -14.45 7.54 -10.80
C LYS A 415 -14.01 6.82 -9.52
N GLU A 416 -14.45 5.58 -9.35
CA GLU A 416 -14.09 4.75 -8.20
C GLU A 416 -12.81 3.93 -8.41
N LEU A 417 -12.26 3.93 -9.64
CA LEU A 417 -11.07 3.17 -10.03
C LEU A 417 -11.22 1.68 -9.74
N VAL A 418 -12.34 1.10 -10.17
CA VAL A 418 -12.65 -0.32 -10.00
C VAL A 418 -12.98 -0.93 -11.36
N LEU A 419 -12.49 -2.15 -11.56
CA LEU A 419 -12.75 -2.96 -12.73
C LEU A 419 -13.64 -4.14 -12.35
N PHE A 420 -14.74 -4.34 -13.07
CA PHE A 420 -15.68 -5.44 -12.86
C PHE A 420 -15.72 -6.35 -14.10
N PRO A 421 -15.83 -7.68 -13.94
CA PRO A 421 -16.19 -8.53 -15.07
C PRO A 421 -17.61 -8.20 -15.54
N GLN A 422 -17.90 -8.35 -16.84
CA GLN A 422 -19.26 -8.15 -17.36
C GLN A 422 -20.31 -9.02 -16.64
N GLU A 423 -19.92 -10.19 -16.16
CA GLU A 423 -20.75 -11.10 -15.36
C GLU A 423 -21.28 -10.44 -14.06
N SER A 424 -20.57 -9.45 -13.51
CA SER A 424 -21.04 -8.70 -12.33
C SER A 424 -22.36 -7.99 -12.59
N LEU A 425 -22.60 -7.51 -13.81
CA LEU A 425 -23.89 -6.92 -14.18
C LEU A 425 -25.00 -7.97 -14.10
N GLN A 426 -24.76 -9.18 -14.60
CA GLN A 426 -25.74 -10.27 -14.53
C GLN A 426 -26.06 -10.64 -13.08
N ILE A 427 -25.05 -10.68 -12.20
CA ILE A 427 -25.25 -10.93 -10.77
C ILE A 427 -26.19 -9.88 -10.16
N LEU A 428 -25.95 -8.59 -10.41
CA LEU A 428 -26.81 -7.51 -9.91
C LEU A 428 -28.22 -7.57 -10.48
N GLN A 429 -28.35 -7.86 -11.77
CA GLN A 429 -29.65 -8.00 -12.43
C GLN A 429 -30.48 -9.13 -11.82
N GLU A 430 -29.86 -10.29 -11.54
CA GLU A 430 -30.53 -11.41 -10.88
C GLU A 430 -30.86 -11.11 -9.41
N GLU A 431 -30.01 -10.37 -8.70
CA GLU A 431 -30.32 -9.88 -7.34
C GLU A 431 -31.56 -8.97 -7.34
N VAL A 432 -31.67 -8.05 -8.30
CA VAL A 432 -32.84 -7.17 -8.46
C VAL A 432 -34.10 -7.99 -8.79
N LYS A 433 -34.03 -8.92 -9.74
CA LYS A 433 -35.17 -9.79 -10.08
C LYS A 433 -35.64 -10.62 -8.88
N ALA A 434 -34.70 -11.18 -8.12
CA ALA A 434 -35.01 -11.94 -6.91
C ALA A 434 -35.68 -11.07 -5.83
N LEU A 435 -35.23 -9.81 -5.70
CA LEU A 435 -35.82 -8.83 -4.80
C LEU A 435 -37.26 -8.51 -5.19
N LEU A 436 -37.52 -8.21 -6.46
CA LEU A 436 -38.87 -7.93 -6.97
C LEU A 436 -39.81 -9.13 -6.86
N LYS A 437 -39.27 -10.35 -7.04
CA LYS A 437 -40.04 -11.58 -6.82
C LYS A 437 -40.47 -11.76 -5.36
N LYS A 438 -39.63 -11.35 -4.41
CA LYS A 438 -39.92 -11.40 -2.97
C LYS A 438 -40.85 -10.25 -2.54
N ASN A 439 -40.65 -9.06 -3.10
CA ASN A 439 -41.44 -7.87 -2.81
C ASN A 439 -41.71 -7.08 -4.11
N LYS A 440 -42.89 -7.30 -4.70
CA LYS A 440 -43.32 -6.61 -5.93
C LYS A 440 -43.42 -5.08 -5.79
N LYS A 441 -43.51 -4.58 -4.56
CA LYS A 441 -43.64 -3.15 -4.25
C LYS A 441 -42.32 -2.52 -3.80
N ALA A 442 -41.20 -3.21 -3.99
CA ALA A 442 -39.90 -2.64 -3.68
C ALA A 442 -39.60 -1.44 -4.57
N LEU A 443 -39.02 -0.41 -3.96
CA LEU A 443 -38.58 0.80 -4.64
C LEU A 443 -37.06 0.82 -4.69
N LEU A 444 -36.51 0.86 -5.89
CA LEU A 444 -35.09 0.66 -6.13
C LEU A 444 -34.44 1.96 -6.58
N SER A 445 -33.24 2.20 -6.09
CA SER A 445 -32.33 3.24 -6.57
C SER A 445 -30.90 2.72 -6.53
N PRO A 446 -29.94 3.35 -7.22
CA PRO A 446 -28.52 2.99 -7.05
C PRO A 446 -28.12 3.02 -5.57
N ALA A 447 -28.61 3.97 -4.79
CA ALA A 447 -28.35 4.07 -3.36
C ALA A 447 -28.95 2.90 -2.55
N SER A 448 -30.21 2.53 -2.79
CA SER A 448 -30.83 1.43 -2.04
C SER A 448 -30.24 0.06 -2.43
N LEU A 449 -29.89 -0.12 -3.71
CA LEU A 449 -29.21 -1.33 -4.17
C LEU A 449 -27.78 -1.42 -3.63
N GLY A 450 -27.08 -0.28 -3.52
CA GLY A 450 -25.74 -0.21 -2.93
C GLY A 450 -25.67 -0.66 -1.48
N LEU A 451 -26.75 -0.53 -0.69
CA LEU A 451 -26.82 -1.08 0.66
C LEU A 451 -26.79 -2.62 0.67
N LYS A 452 -27.32 -3.26 -0.38
CA LYS A 452 -27.34 -4.73 -0.53
C LYS A 452 -26.12 -5.27 -1.25
N ALA A 453 -25.59 -4.50 -2.19
CA ALA A 453 -24.42 -4.82 -2.98
C ALA A 453 -23.29 -3.79 -2.75
N PRO A 454 -22.70 -3.71 -1.54
CA PRO A 454 -21.68 -2.72 -1.20
C PRO A 454 -20.36 -2.90 -1.97
N TRP A 455 -20.22 -4.01 -2.69
CA TRP A 455 -19.09 -4.30 -3.56
C TRP A 455 -19.20 -3.62 -4.92
N ALA A 456 -20.42 -3.24 -5.35
CA ALA A 456 -20.69 -2.63 -6.64
C ALA A 456 -20.57 -1.11 -6.55
N SER A 457 -20.03 -0.49 -7.59
CA SER A 457 -19.95 0.97 -7.68
C SER A 457 -21.28 1.58 -8.11
N GLU A 458 -21.48 2.87 -7.83
CA GLU A 458 -22.70 3.60 -8.22
C GLU A 458 -22.95 3.55 -9.74
N ALA A 459 -21.88 3.61 -10.54
CA ALA A 459 -21.98 3.52 -12.00
C ALA A 459 -22.44 2.12 -12.45
N LEU A 460 -21.91 1.04 -11.84
CA LEU A 460 -22.32 -0.33 -12.13
C LEU A 460 -23.79 -0.57 -11.76
N LEU A 461 -24.20 -0.09 -10.58
CA LEU A 461 -25.57 -0.18 -10.08
C LEU A 461 -26.55 0.56 -11.01
N SER A 462 -26.20 1.79 -11.40
CA SER A 462 -27.00 2.59 -12.32
C SER A 462 -27.13 1.92 -13.69
N LEU A 463 -26.04 1.36 -14.23
CA LEU A 463 -26.06 0.63 -15.49
C LEU A 463 -26.93 -0.64 -15.41
N SER A 464 -26.85 -1.37 -14.29
CA SER A 464 -27.67 -2.56 -14.07
C SER A 464 -29.16 -2.23 -14.08
N LEU A 465 -29.57 -1.15 -13.40
CA LEU A 465 -30.96 -0.69 -13.37
C LEU A 465 -31.43 -0.19 -14.75
N ALA A 466 -30.60 0.62 -15.44
CA ALA A 466 -30.93 1.10 -16.77
C ALA A 466 -31.15 -0.04 -17.80
N ARG A 467 -30.36 -1.12 -17.71
CA ARG A 467 -30.57 -2.31 -18.57
C ARG A 467 -31.87 -3.04 -18.25
N LEU A 468 -32.19 -3.21 -16.97
CA LEU A 468 -33.46 -3.84 -16.56
C LEU A 468 -34.68 -3.00 -16.96
N GLU A 469 -34.55 -1.67 -16.97
CA GLU A 469 -35.57 -0.77 -17.48
C GLU A 469 -35.77 -0.94 -18.99
N GLN A 470 -34.67 -0.99 -19.76
CA GLN A 470 -34.73 -1.25 -21.21
C GLN A 470 -35.33 -2.63 -21.54
N GLU A 471 -35.07 -3.64 -20.71
CA GLU A 471 -35.66 -4.98 -20.81
C GLU A 471 -37.14 -5.02 -20.36
N GLY A 472 -37.68 -3.93 -19.79
CA GLY A 472 -39.05 -3.85 -19.29
C GLY A 472 -39.30 -4.61 -17.98
N VAL A 473 -38.24 -4.98 -17.25
CA VAL A 473 -38.35 -5.66 -15.94
C VAL A 473 -38.73 -4.68 -14.83
N ILE A 474 -38.31 -3.42 -14.98
CA ILE A 474 -38.60 -2.30 -14.07
C ILE A 474 -38.96 -1.04 -14.88
N THR A 475 -39.60 -0.07 -14.23
CA THR A 475 -39.89 1.26 -14.79
C THR A 475 -39.41 2.35 -13.84
N LEU A 476 -38.92 3.47 -14.39
CA LEU A 476 -38.50 4.63 -13.61
C LEU A 476 -39.66 5.61 -13.43
N GLU A 477 -40.06 5.85 -12.18
CA GLU A 477 -41.04 6.88 -11.82
C GLU A 477 -40.55 7.68 -10.61
N GLY A 478 -40.72 9.01 -10.61
CA GLY A 478 -40.35 9.84 -9.46
C GLY A 478 -38.87 9.75 -9.02
N GLY A 479 -37.97 9.26 -9.89
CA GLY A 479 -36.56 9.01 -9.59
C GLY A 479 -36.26 7.68 -8.89
N LEU A 480 -37.24 6.77 -8.77
CA LEU A 480 -37.08 5.42 -8.26
C LEU A 480 -37.55 4.39 -9.29
N TYR A 481 -36.97 3.21 -9.25
CA TYR A 481 -37.34 2.08 -10.10
C TYR A 481 -38.30 1.14 -9.37
N LEU A 482 -39.33 0.67 -10.08
CA LEU A 482 -40.38 -0.21 -9.55
C LEU A 482 -40.74 -1.29 -10.58
N ALA A 483 -41.39 -2.37 -10.12
CA ALA A 483 -41.95 -3.36 -11.04
C ALA A 483 -43.12 -2.75 -11.85
N PRO A 484 -43.26 -3.05 -13.16
CA PRO A 484 -44.37 -2.55 -13.98
C PRO A 484 -45.75 -2.97 -13.44
N ASP A 485 -45.82 -4.12 -12.75
CA ASP A 485 -47.03 -4.68 -12.15
C ASP A 485 -47.11 -4.45 -10.62
N SER A 486 -46.36 -3.47 -10.08
CA SER A 486 -46.34 -3.17 -8.63
C SER A 486 -47.68 -2.71 -8.06
N GLY A 487 -48.53 -2.13 -8.92
CA GLY A 487 -49.80 -1.50 -8.53
C GLY A 487 -49.63 -0.20 -7.74
N ILE A 488 -48.45 0.42 -7.77
CA ILE A 488 -48.17 1.73 -7.19
C ILE A 488 -48.57 2.79 -8.22
N VAL A 489 -49.48 3.70 -7.86
CA VAL A 489 -49.95 4.79 -8.74
C VAL A 489 -49.22 6.10 -8.44
N SER A 490 -48.95 6.39 -7.15
CA SER A 490 -48.05 7.45 -6.70
C SER A 490 -47.09 6.88 -5.67
N ILE A 491 -45.80 7.05 -5.92
CA ILE A 491 -44.72 6.63 -5.01
C ILE A 491 -44.81 7.43 -3.70
N GLU A 492 -45.11 8.73 -3.81
CA GLU A 492 -45.25 9.61 -2.66
C GLU A 492 -46.33 9.11 -1.71
N GLU A 493 -47.53 8.85 -2.24
CA GLU A 493 -48.67 8.36 -1.46
C GLU A 493 -48.40 6.96 -0.89
N TYR A 494 -47.81 6.07 -1.69
CA TYR A 494 -47.48 4.71 -1.25
C TYR A 494 -46.49 4.71 -0.08
N LEU A 495 -45.42 5.51 -0.15
CA LEU A 495 -44.43 5.62 0.92
C LEU A 495 -45.04 6.20 2.20
N GLU A 496 -45.84 7.26 2.07
CA GLU A 496 -46.53 7.89 3.20
C GLU A 496 -47.48 6.92 3.89
N GLU A 497 -48.33 6.23 3.13
CA GLU A 497 -49.24 5.24 3.68
C GLU A 497 -48.50 4.08 4.35
N THR A 498 -47.45 3.57 3.72
CA THR A 498 -46.71 2.40 4.21
C THR A 498 -45.99 2.74 5.51
N LEU A 499 -45.28 3.88 5.56
CA LEU A 499 -44.61 4.34 6.77
C LEU A 499 -45.62 4.66 7.89
N TYR A 500 -46.74 5.29 7.55
CA TYR A 500 -47.81 5.55 8.53
C TYR A 500 -48.35 4.25 9.12
N LYS A 501 -48.71 3.26 8.29
CA LYS A 501 -49.22 1.96 8.75
C LYS A 501 -48.22 1.20 9.62
N ILE A 502 -46.92 1.28 9.33
CA ILE A 502 -45.89 0.67 10.16
C ILE A 502 -45.81 1.36 11.52
N LEU A 503 -45.75 2.69 11.54
CA LEU A 503 -45.73 3.46 12.79
C LEU A 503 -47.00 3.24 13.62
N GLU A 504 -48.16 3.17 12.97
CA GLU A 504 -49.45 2.87 13.59
C GLU A 504 -49.42 1.49 14.26
N LYS A 505 -48.90 0.47 13.56
CA LYS A 505 -48.75 -0.88 14.10
C LYS A 505 -47.75 -0.96 15.26
N GLN A 506 -46.66 -0.18 15.21
CA GLN A 506 -45.66 -0.12 16.28
C GLN A 506 -46.15 0.67 17.51
N GLY A 507 -47.17 1.52 17.34
CA GLY A 507 -47.86 2.23 18.40
C GLY A 507 -46.95 3.14 19.22
N VAL A 508 -46.80 2.81 20.50
CA VAL A 508 -46.12 3.62 21.52
C VAL A 508 -44.63 3.30 21.68
N ALA A 509 -44.08 2.42 20.85
CA ALA A 509 -42.65 2.11 20.85
C ALA A 509 -42.08 2.01 19.44
N PRO A 510 -42.24 3.06 18.60
CA PRO A 510 -41.83 3.00 17.21
C PRO A 510 -40.31 2.93 17.06
N GLU A 511 -39.88 2.17 16.06
CA GLU A 511 -38.47 2.04 15.70
C GLU A 511 -37.91 3.33 15.11
N ALA A 512 -36.58 3.44 15.12
CA ALA A 512 -35.93 4.58 14.52
C ALA A 512 -36.08 4.56 12.98
N PRO A 513 -36.14 5.73 12.32
CA PRO A 513 -36.41 5.82 10.88
C PRO A 513 -35.51 4.96 10.00
N TYR A 514 -34.22 4.87 10.32
CA TYR A 514 -33.28 4.07 9.53
C TYR A 514 -33.63 2.57 9.52
N ASN A 515 -34.14 2.01 10.62
CA ASN A 515 -34.62 0.63 10.66
C ASN A 515 -35.85 0.44 9.75
N LEU A 516 -36.73 1.43 9.72
CA LEU A 516 -37.92 1.40 8.85
C LEU A 516 -37.50 1.41 7.38
N TYR A 517 -36.53 2.26 7.02
CA TYR A 517 -36.03 2.38 5.66
C TYR A 517 -35.37 1.09 5.19
N ASP A 518 -34.52 0.50 6.03
CA ASP A 518 -33.89 -0.80 5.77
C ASP A 518 -34.93 -1.90 5.58
N SER A 519 -36.00 -1.91 6.40
CA SER A 519 -37.09 -2.90 6.29
C SER A 519 -37.91 -2.77 5.00
N LEU A 520 -37.96 -1.55 4.44
CA LEU A 520 -38.69 -1.22 3.23
C LEU A 520 -37.81 -1.24 1.98
N ASP A 521 -36.51 -1.49 2.12
CA ASP A 521 -35.53 -1.44 1.05
C ASP A 521 -35.46 -0.08 0.32
N ILE A 522 -35.72 1.03 1.04
CA ILE A 522 -35.72 2.38 0.48
C ILE A 522 -34.50 3.18 0.93
N ASP A 523 -34.04 4.11 0.10
CA ASP A 523 -32.97 5.01 0.49
C ASP A 523 -33.44 6.05 1.53
N ARG A 524 -32.48 6.54 2.32
CA ARG A 524 -32.76 7.48 3.41
C ARG A 524 -33.42 8.78 2.93
N LYS A 525 -33.09 9.28 1.74
CA LYS A 525 -33.63 10.55 1.24
C LYS A 525 -35.13 10.40 0.95
N SER A 526 -35.52 9.30 0.30
CA SER A 526 -36.93 8.97 0.03
C SER A 526 -37.73 8.80 1.32
N GLY A 527 -37.20 8.04 2.28
CA GLY A 527 -37.84 7.84 3.59
C GLY A 527 -37.96 9.12 4.43
N ASP A 528 -36.92 9.95 4.47
CA ASP A 528 -36.92 11.23 5.20
C ASP A 528 -37.95 12.20 4.59
N ASN A 529 -38.09 12.23 3.26
CA ASN A 529 -39.07 13.07 2.57
C ASN A 529 -40.52 12.65 2.90
N ALA A 530 -40.80 11.35 2.94
CA ALA A 530 -42.12 10.84 3.31
C ALA A 530 -42.46 11.18 4.77
N LEU A 531 -41.53 10.99 5.73
CA LEU A 531 -41.75 11.40 7.12
C LEU A 531 -41.97 12.91 7.27
N LYS A 532 -41.24 13.74 6.50
CA LYS A 532 -41.44 15.20 6.49
C LYS A 532 -42.85 15.58 6.03
N ARG A 533 -43.38 14.93 4.99
CA ARG A 533 -44.74 15.17 4.51
C ARG A 533 -45.79 14.71 5.52
N LEU A 534 -45.64 13.52 6.09
CA LEU A 534 -46.51 13.03 7.18
C LEU A 534 -46.51 13.95 8.40
N THR A 535 -45.35 14.54 8.73
CA THR A 535 -45.23 15.52 9.82
C THR A 535 -45.89 16.85 9.47
N SER A 536 -45.72 17.32 8.23
CA SER A 536 -46.37 18.54 7.73
C SER A 536 -47.90 18.40 7.70
N ALA A 537 -48.40 17.20 7.39
CA ALA A 537 -49.82 16.84 7.43
C ALA A 537 -50.34 16.55 8.85
N GLN A 538 -49.50 16.66 9.89
CA GLN A 538 -49.83 16.38 11.30
C GLN A 538 -50.36 14.96 11.56
N LYS A 539 -50.08 13.99 10.67
CA LYS A 539 -50.39 12.56 10.88
C LYS A 539 -49.36 11.87 11.76
N VAL A 540 -48.11 12.32 11.67
CA VAL A 540 -46.97 11.82 12.44
C VAL A 540 -46.33 13.00 13.17
N ILE A 541 -45.87 12.78 14.40
CA ILE A 541 -45.22 13.78 15.24
C ILE A 541 -43.80 13.30 15.54
N ARG A 542 -42.84 14.20 15.35
CA ARG A 542 -41.44 13.98 15.75
C ARG A 542 -41.27 14.39 17.21
N LEU A 543 -41.06 13.42 18.09
CA LEU A 543 -40.86 13.67 19.53
C LEU A 543 -39.42 14.05 19.85
N ALA A 544 -38.46 13.42 19.18
CA ALA A 544 -37.04 13.64 19.40
C ALA A 544 -36.22 13.34 18.14
N HIS A 545 -34.90 13.41 18.22
CA HIS A 545 -34.04 12.93 17.14
C HIS A 545 -34.25 11.42 16.93
N ASN A 546 -34.60 11.01 15.70
CA ASN A 546 -34.91 9.63 15.30
C ASN A 546 -36.06 8.97 16.09
N LEU A 547 -37.05 9.75 16.55
CA LEU A 547 -38.25 9.22 17.18
C LEU A 547 -39.50 9.90 16.61
N PHE A 548 -40.28 9.13 15.86
CA PHE A 548 -41.51 9.57 15.19
C PHE A 548 -42.65 8.65 15.64
N ILE A 549 -43.80 9.23 15.96
CA ILE A 549 -44.99 8.50 16.41
C ILE A 549 -46.22 9.00 15.65
N THR A 550 -47.23 8.16 15.44
CA THR A 550 -48.51 8.65 14.90
C THR A 550 -49.20 9.57 15.90
N SER A 551 -49.93 10.56 15.38
CA SER A 551 -50.69 11.50 16.22
C SER A 551 -51.74 10.79 17.07
N GLU A 552 -52.30 9.68 16.59
CA GLU A 552 -53.26 8.84 17.31
C GLU A 552 -52.61 8.11 18.49
N SER A 553 -51.49 7.41 18.26
CA SER A 553 -50.78 6.73 19.35
C SER A 553 -50.27 7.73 20.40
N LEU A 554 -49.82 8.91 19.97
CA LEU A 554 -49.42 9.96 20.90
C LEU A 554 -50.59 10.47 21.74
N ARG A 555 -51.78 10.65 21.14
CA ARG A 555 -52.98 11.06 21.88
C ARG A 555 -53.29 10.07 23.00
N GLY A 556 -53.26 8.77 22.71
CA GLY A 556 -53.46 7.72 23.73
C GLY A 556 -52.43 7.78 24.86
N VAL A 557 -51.16 8.03 24.55
CA VAL A 557 -50.11 8.23 25.58
C VAL A 557 -50.37 9.48 26.42
N LEU A 558 -50.75 10.60 25.79
CA LEU A 558 -51.04 11.84 26.51
C LEU A 558 -52.26 11.72 27.42
N GLU A 559 -53.31 11.04 26.98
CA GLU A 559 -54.50 10.76 27.79
C GLU A 559 -54.14 9.88 29.00
N LEU A 560 -53.33 8.84 28.80
CA LEU A 560 -52.80 8.01 29.88
C LEU A 560 -51.99 8.84 30.88
N MET A 561 -51.07 9.67 30.40
CA MET A 561 -50.23 10.52 31.26
C MET A 561 -51.08 11.50 32.08
N ARG A 562 -52.07 12.15 31.45
CA ARG A 562 -53.00 13.07 32.12
C ARG A 562 -53.87 12.36 33.16
N ARG A 563 -54.30 11.13 32.89
CA ARG A 563 -55.01 10.29 33.86
C ARG A 563 -54.13 9.96 35.07
N ILE A 564 -52.87 9.60 34.86
CA ILE A 564 -51.91 9.33 35.95
C ILE A 564 -51.74 10.58 36.84
N ILE A 565 -51.56 11.76 36.25
CA ILE A 565 -51.48 13.02 37.04
C ILE A 565 -52.75 13.23 37.84
N LYS A 566 -53.94 12.94 37.28
CA LYS A 566 -55.22 13.12 37.96
C LYS A 566 -55.42 12.13 39.13
N GLU A 567 -54.98 10.89 38.97
CA GLU A 567 -55.19 9.81 39.95
C GLU A 567 -54.09 9.76 41.02
N GLU A 568 -52.83 10.00 40.64
CA GLU A 568 -51.66 9.91 41.53
C GLU A 568 -51.11 11.29 41.95
N GLY A 569 -51.67 12.38 41.41
CA GLY A 569 -51.29 13.76 41.70
C GLY A 569 -50.09 14.27 40.89
N TYR A 570 -49.25 13.38 40.34
CA TYR A 570 -48.08 13.75 39.55
C TYR A 570 -47.67 12.64 38.57
N ILE A 571 -46.82 12.96 37.60
CA ILE A 571 -46.16 11.98 36.73
C ILE A 571 -44.66 12.19 36.65
N GLU A 572 -43.91 11.11 36.77
CA GLU A 572 -42.46 11.03 36.66
C GLU A 572 -42.06 9.73 35.92
N ILE A 573 -40.77 9.47 35.76
CA ILE A 573 -40.31 8.29 35.00
C ILE A 573 -40.77 6.98 35.66
N ASN A 574 -40.71 6.87 36.99
CA ASN A 574 -40.97 5.62 37.70
C ASN A 574 -42.45 5.21 37.63
N ASN A 575 -43.37 6.13 37.90
CA ASN A 575 -44.80 5.81 37.85
C ASN A 575 -45.29 5.67 36.40
N LEU A 576 -44.81 6.49 35.45
CA LEU A 576 -45.11 6.27 34.04
C LEU A 576 -44.62 4.89 33.57
N LYS A 577 -43.45 4.43 34.02
CA LYS A 577 -42.93 3.09 33.69
C LYS A 577 -43.82 1.96 34.24
N ALA A 578 -44.48 2.18 35.37
CA ALA A 578 -45.39 1.19 35.95
C ALA A 578 -46.65 1.01 35.07
N HIS A 579 -47.16 2.08 34.48
CA HIS A 579 -48.32 2.06 33.59
C HIS A 579 -47.97 1.76 32.12
N LEU A 580 -46.76 2.12 31.70
CA LEU A 580 -46.27 2.00 30.34
C LEU A 580 -44.84 1.41 30.37
N PRO A 581 -44.69 0.08 30.34
CA PRO A 581 -43.42 -0.62 30.59
C PRO A 581 -42.45 -0.53 29.39
N LEU A 582 -42.06 0.70 29.05
CA LEU A 582 -41.15 1.02 27.95
C LEU A 582 -39.75 1.35 28.46
N SER A 583 -38.80 1.39 27.53
CA SER A 583 -37.44 1.85 27.82
C SER A 583 -37.44 3.32 28.25
N ARG A 584 -36.48 3.69 29.11
CA ARG A 584 -36.33 5.06 29.64
C ARG A 584 -36.26 6.12 28.52
N LYS A 585 -35.70 5.76 27.36
CA LYS A 585 -35.62 6.63 26.17
C LYS A 585 -37.00 7.13 25.73
N TYR A 586 -37.98 6.24 25.59
CA TYR A 586 -39.34 6.61 25.16
C TYR A 586 -40.05 7.43 26.24
N LEU A 587 -39.94 7.01 27.50
CA LEU A 587 -40.59 7.68 28.62
C LEU A 587 -40.15 9.15 28.76
N ILE A 588 -38.85 9.40 28.61
CA ILE A 588 -38.31 10.77 28.64
C ILE A 588 -38.89 11.59 27.49
N ALA A 589 -38.91 11.06 26.26
CA ALA A 589 -39.43 11.79 25.11
C ALA A 589 -40.92 12.15 25.26
N TYR A 590 -41.73 11.25 25.81
CA TYR A 590 -43.15 11.55 26.10
C TYR A 590 -43.32 12.60 27.20
N LEU A 591 -42.53 12.52 28.27
CA LEU A 591 -42.55 13.51 29.35
C LEU A 591 -42.09 14.89 28.87
N GLU A 592 -41.05 14.95 28.04
CA GLU A 592 -40.57 16.20 27.41
C GLU A 592 -41.62 16.78 26.45
N TYR A 593 -42.32 15.93 25.70
CA TYR A 593 -43.42 16.39 24.86
C TYR A 593 -44.61 16.91 25.67
N LEU A 594 -44.91 16.29 26.82
CA LEU A 594 -45.93 16.77 27.73
C LEU A 594 -45.60 18.15 28.34
N ASP A 595 -44.31 18.46 28.53
CA ASP A 595 -43.85 19.77 29.03
C ASP A 595 -44.21 20.94 28.08
N LEU A 596 -44.58 20.66 26.82
CA LEU A 596 -45.00 21.67 25.85
C LEU A 596 -46.42 22.22 26.09
N PHE A 597 -47.23 21.54 26.90
CA PHE A 597 -48.61 21.94 27.14
C PHE A 597 -48.70 22.95 28.30
N SER A 598 -49.44 24.04 28.10
CA SER A 598 -49.50 25.16 29.04
C SER A 598 -50.13 24.83 30.39
N ASP A 599 -50.94 23.78 30.45
CA ASP A 599 -51.63 23.30 31.65
C ASP A 599 -50.76 22.35 32.50
N ILE A 600 -49.55 22.02 32.04
CA ILE A 600 -48.59 21.19 32.75
C ILE A 600 -47.51 22.09 33.39
N ARG A 601 -47.14 21.77 34.63
CA ARG A 601 -46.01 22.38 35.35
C ARG A 601 -45.02 21.31 35.75
N LYS A 602 -43.74 21.57 35.51
CA LYS A 602 -42.63 20.73 35.93
C LYS A 602 -42.08 21.22 37.27
N GLU A 603 -42.08 20.34 38.26
CA GLU A 603 -41.52 20.55 39.59
C GLU A 603 -40.44 19.49 39.82
N GLU A 604 -39.17 19.90 39.73
CA GLU A 604 -38.02 18.99 39.72
C GLU A 604 -38.14 17.89 38.63
N ASN A 605 -38.39 16.65 39.05
CA ASN A 605 -38.55 15.48 38.18
C ASN A 605 -40.02 15.13 37.89
N LYS A 606 -40.97 15.78 38.56
CA LYS A 606 -42.41 15.51 38.48
C LYS A 606 -43.10 16.51 37.57
N ARG A 607 -44.14 16.08 36.86
CA ARG A 607 -45.11 16.94 36.19
C ARG A 607 -46.45 16.87 36.89
N VAL A 608 -47.05 18.04 37.10
CA VAL A 608 -48.36 18.22 37.76
C VAL A 608 -49.23 19.13 36.90
N PHE A 609 -50.55 19.10 37.12
CA PHE A 609 -51.44 20.11 36.54
C PHE A 609 -51.21 21.47 37.22
N ARG A 610 -51.35 22.55 36.45
CA ARG A 610 -51.30 23.92 36.97
C ARG A 610 -52.51 24.29 37.80
#